data_AF-A0A4Q1C3N6-F1
#
_entry.id   AF-A0A4Q1C3N6-F1
#
_cell.length_a   1.000
_cell.length_b   1.000
_cell.length_c   1.000
_cell.angle_alpha   90.00
_cell.angle_beta   90.00
_cell.angle_gamma   90.00
#
_symmetry.space_group_name_H-M   'P 1'
#
loop_
_entity.id
_entity.type
_entity.pdbx_description
1 polymer ?
#
loop_
_entity_poly.entity_id
_entity_poly.type
_entity_poly.pdbx_seq_one_letter_code
_entity_poly.pdbx_strand_id
1 'polypeptide(L)'
;MPKAITRLLWLAALAVVAVQAMALATRYFQPWLDGDYLLAERFAADVVAGVYPLSGWTLSSSPYLFPDFALSIAWRTLLGLGGVPLLPFYVVLSYTALALLAGWSLQRVGGPDGQGWLHGALLVNAVLAWQGTADHDRWLWWLGLPNMHGGAVLLGLAQTALWLGPPMEAPSRNRFIVATGLLFLGLASDTLLFTQFIVPLGAALFVCAPAPRWQSPRLMAFAKAVGVAVVLVIGLRLTLHLLHWGHYPAVVRYAPTPSALVQTGGQLLADLAGPVRRAVPGFLVTGLFALILSAWLSRRSGVTGAQRQAGWLAVFCLLSTLALPVLAVYWRNPQHGRYLLPCLVIPLWWLFTLLPLAKLRSPVGAGIVSVLLLGLVGWRAPQIDFAQWGWPYPEPVAELDRFFPQEDHANGLAEYWTATSLNATSHRIRLNQVRPDGRVQFWGNNAFHHFTMETPGATAPLHPRRYSFIIANSLDPVALRTKYGEPARIANLSGYEIWLYDSAGSRRISALVDAEVRAFLGVRPGTERIAR
;
A
#
# COMPACT_ATOMS: atom_id res chain seq x y z
N MET A 1 21.63 31.52 -7.68
CA MET A 1 20.19 31.53 -7.96
C MET A 1 19.42 32.21 -6.82
N PRO A 2 18.66 33.27 -7.11
CA PRO A 2 17.75 33.91 -6.15
C PRO A 2 16.75 32.90 -5.55
N LYS A 3 16.37 33.08 -4.28
CA LYS A 3 15.39 32.23 -3.58
C LYS A 3 14.07 32.10 -4.36
N ALA A 4 13.65 33.15 -5.06
CA ALA A 4 12.45 33.16 -5.89
C ALA A 4 12.50 32.12 -7.03
N ILE A 5 13.63 32.03 -7.75
CA ILE A 5 13.78 31.07 -8.86
C ILE A 5 13.76 29.63 -8.33
N THR A 6 14.43 29.34 -7.20
CA THR A 6 14.37 28.02 -6.56
C THR A 6 12.93 27.61 -6.22
N ARG A 7 12.12 28.54 -5.70
CA ARG A 7 10.71 28.28 -5.37
C ARG A 7 9.87 28.03 -6.62
N LEU A 8 10.06 28.83 -7.68
CA LEU A 8 9.37 28.63 -8.95
C LEU A 8 9.72 27.26 -9.56
N LEU A 9 11.00 26.90 -9.58
CA LEU A 9 11.44 25.58 -10.06
C LEU A 9 10.88 24.44 -9.20
N TRP A 10 10.78 24.62 -7.89
CA TRP A 10 10.21 23.62 -7.00
C TRP A 10 8.71 23.43 -7.28
N LEU A 11 7.94 24.51 -7.41
CA LEU A 11 6.52 24.44 -7.76
C LEU A 11 6.32 23.82 -9.15
N ALA A 12 7.14 24.20 -10.13
CA ALA A 12 7.12 23.60 -11.46
C ALA A 12 7.42 22.10 -11.39
N ALA A 13 8.46 21.70 -10.65
CA ALA A 13 8.81 20.29 -10.48
C ALA A 13 7.69 19.50 -9.79
N LEU A 14 7.00 20.06 -8.79
CA LEU A 14 5.83 19.44 -8.17
C LEU A 14 4.66 19.29 -9.15
N ALA A 15 4.40 20.31 -9.99
CA ALA A 15 3.40 20.20 -11.04
C ALA A 15 3.74 19.09 -12.04
N VAL A 16 5.02 18.93 -12.40
CA VAL A 16 5.46 17.82 -13.26
C VAL A 16 5.28 16.47 -12.55
N VAL A 17 5.56 16.35 -11.24
CA VAL A 17 5.25 15.12 -10.47
C VAL A 17 3.77 14.77 -10.60
N ALA A 18 2.88 15.75 -10.44
CA ALA A 18 1.44 15.54 -10.59
C ALA A 18 1.11 15.06 -12.01
N VAL A 19 1.59 15.73 -13.06
CA VAL A 19 1.37 15.33 -14.47
C VAL A 19 1.85 13.90 -14.74
N GLN A 20 3.04 13.54 -14.25
CA GLN A 20 3.56 12.18 -14.43
C GLN A 20 2.75 11.12 -13.67
N ALA A 21 2.28 11.44 -12.46
CA ALA A 21 1.43 10.56 -11.67
C ALA A 21 0.02 10.43 -12.28
N MET A 22 -0.51 11.49 -12.90
CA MET A 22 -1.77 11.47 -13.64
C MET A 22 -1.68 10.58 -14.88
N ALA A 23 -0.58 10.66 -15.63
CA ALA A 23 -0.33 9.78 -16.77
C ALA A 23 -0.22 8.31 -16.33
N LEU A 24 0.49 8.04 -15.23
CA LEU A 24 0.58 6.71 -14.63
C LEU A 24 -0.81 6.20 -14.22
N ALA A 25 -1.60 7.01 -13.50
CA ALA A 25 -2.94 6.64 -13.07
C ALA A 25 -3.87 6.31 -14.24
N THR A 26 -3.84 7.13 -15.31
CA THR A 26 -4.58 6.88 -16.54
C THR A 26 -4.27 5.49 -17.10
N ARG A 27 -2.98 5.18 -17.26
CA ARG A 27 -2.54 3.93 -17.88
C ARG A 27 -2.91 2.67 -17.09
N TYR A 28 -3.02 2.75 -15.77
CA TYR A 28 -3.14 1.58 -14.90
C TYR A 28 -4.48 1.42 -14.20
N PHE A 29 -5.23 2.51 -13.97
CA PHE A 29 -6.39 2.43 -13.10
C PHE A 29 -7.44 1.44 -13.60
N GLN A 30 -7.88 1.54 -14.86
CA GLN A 30 -8.88 0.60 -15.40
C GLN A 30 -8.29 -0.77 -15.73
N PRO A 31 -7.19 -0.88 -16.51
CA PRO A 31 -6.78 -2.18 -17.04
C PRO A 31 -6.27 -3.12 -15.95
N TRP A 32 -5.86 -2.56 -14.80
CA TRP A 32 -5.30 -3.31 -13.69
C TRP A 32 -6.18 -3.22 -12.44
N LEU A 33 -7.44 -2.83 -12.55
CA LEU A 33 -8.31 -2.81 -11.38
C LEU A 33 -8.53 -4.25 -10.87
N ASP A 34 -8.18 -4.51 -9.62
CA ASP A 34 -8.35 -5.80 -8.96
C ASP A 34 -8.86 -5.62 -7.52
N GLY A 35 -9.15 -6.76 -6.86
CA GLY A 35 -9.67 -6.75 -5.50
C GLY A 35 -8.73 -6.18 -4.45
N ASP A 36 -7.41 -6.26 -4.64
CA ASP A 36 -6.44 -5.74 -3.66
C ASP A 36 -6.43 -4.20 -3.66
N TYR A 37 -6.55 -3.58 -4.84
CA TYR A 37 -6.56 -2.13 -4.97
C TYR A 37 -7.83 -1.50 -4.38
N LEU A 38 -8.94 -2.24 -4.37
CA LEU A 38 -10.25 -1.75 -3.91
C LEU A 38 -10.43 -1.83 -2.39
N LEU A 39 -9.52 -2.48 -1.66
CA LEU A 39 -9.69 -2.76 -0.24
C LEU A 39 -9.85 -1.48 0.61
N ALA A 40 -9.01 -0.46 0.39
CA ALA A 40 -9.07 0.77 1.17
C ALA A 40 -10.36 1.55 0.89
N GLU A 41 -10.81 1.50 -0.36
CA GLU A 41 -12.01 2.18 -0.79
C GLU A 41 -13.28 1.52 -0.22
N ARG A 42 -13.33 0.18 -0.24
CA ARG A 42 -14.42 -0.59 0.38
C ARG A 42 -14.46 -0.40 1.89
N PHE A 43 -13.31 -0.44 2.55
CA PHE A 43 -13.23 -0.17 3.99
C PHE A 43 -13.71 1.25 4.32
N ALA A 44 -13.26 2.26 3.56
CA ALA A 44 -13.71 3.63 3.74
C ALA A 44 -15.22 3.79 3.51
N ALA A 45 -15.78 3.13 2.49
CA ALA A 45 -17.21 3.14 2.22
C ALA A 45 -18.00 2.56 3.40
N ASP A 46 -17.58 1.44 3.97
CA ASP A 46 -18.20 0.82 5.15
C ASP A 46 -18.16 1.73 6.38
N VAL A 47 -16.99 2.34 6.65
CA VAL A 47 -16.81 3.25 7.79
C VAL A 47 -17.70 4.47 7.66
N VAL A 48 -17.77 5.08 6.48
CA VAL A 48 -18.56 6.30 6.25
C VAL A 48 -20.05 6.00 6.20
N ALA A 49 -20.46 4.87 5.61
CA ALA A 49 -21.86 4.48 5.55
C ALA A 49 -22.41 4.09 6.94
N GLY A 50 -21.57 3.47 7.80
CA GLY A 50 -21.98 3.04 9.14
C GLY A 50 -23.09 1.99 9.14
N VAL A 51 -23.34 1.36 8.00
CA VAL A 51 -24.45 0.42 7.80
C VAL A 51 -24.11 -0.94 8.40
N TYR A 52 -22.91 -1.44 8.15
CA TYR A 52 -22.43 -2.72 8.65
C TYR A 52 -21.49 -2.53 9.85
N PRO A 53 -21.58 -3.37 10.89
CA PRO A 53 -20.66 -3.31 12.02
C PRO A 53 -19.21 -3.55 11.58
N LEU A 54 -18.27 -2.76 12.12
CA LEU A 54 -16.85 -2.87 11.78
C LEU A 54 -16.15 -4.08 12.43
N SER A 55 -16.79 -4.72 13.40
CA SER A 55 -16.32 -5.97 14.06
C SER A 55 -16.24 -7.16 13.10
N GLY A 56 -16.98 -7.11 11.97
CA GLY A 56 -16.97 -8.13 10.93
C GLY A 56 -15.79 -8.02 9.97
N TRP A 57 -15.03 -6.92 9.99
CA TRP A 57 -13.85 -6.77 9.13
C TRP A 57 -12.70 -7.69 9.56
N THR A 58 -12.12 -8.38 8.58
CA THR A 58 -10.84 -9.09 8.75
C THR A 58 -9.78 -8.40 7.91
N LEU A 59 -8.89 -7.67 8.58
CA LEU A 59 -7.84 -6.90 7.92
C LEU A 59 -6.63 -7.79 7.61
N SER A 60 -5.79 -7.31 6.70
CA SER A 60 -4.49 -7.95 6.41
C SER A 60 -3.54 -7.81 7.62
N SER A 61 -2.42 -8.55 7.61
CA SER A 61 -1.37 -8.41 8.64
C SER A 61 -0.76 -7.00 8.67
N SER A 62 -0.79 -6.31 7.52
CA SER A 62 -0.60 -4.86 7.41
C SER A 62 -1.99 -4.24 7.23
N PRO A 63 -2.65 -3.74 8.28
CA PRO A 63 -4.02 -3.23 8.18
C PRO A 63 -4.12 -1.89 7.43
N TYR A 64 -3.00 -1.24 7.09
CA TYR A 64 -2.95 -0.01 6.27
C TYR A 64 -3.75 1.17 6.84
N LEU A 65 -3.91 1.20 8.17
CA LEU A 65 -4.70 2.22 8.87
C LEU A 65 -4.25 3.65 8.57
N PHE A 66 -2.93 3.86 8.43
CA PHE A 66 -2.34 5.17 8.20
C PHE A 66 -1.10 5.10 7.27
N PRO A 67 -0.97 6.01 6.29
CA PRO A 67 -1.92 7.05 5.92
C PRO A 67 -3.11 6.56 5.07
N ASP A 68 -3.03 5.34 4.53
CA ASP A 68 -3.87 4.87 3.43
C ASP A 68 -5.38 4.88 3.76
N PHE A 69 -5.82 4.12 4.77
CA PHE A 69 -7.25 4.09 5.14
C PHE A 69 -7.73 5.45 5.68
N ALA A 70 -6.92 6.15 6.47
CA ALA A 70 -7.28 7.47 6.99
C ALA A 70 -7.57 8.47 5.86
N LEU A 71 -6.71 8.51 4.83
CA LEU A 71 -6.91 9.34 3.65
C LEU A 71 -8.11 8.88 2.81
N SER A 72 -8.32 7.57 2.71
CA SER A 72 -9.46 7.00 1.98
C SER A 72 -10.80 7.36 2.64
N ILE A 73 -10.87 7.30 3.96
CA ILE A 73 -12.02 7.74 4.76
C ILE A 73 -12.22 9.24 4.59
N ALA A 74 -11.16 10.04 4.74
CA ALA A 74 -11.24 11.49 4.57
C ALA A 74 -11.76 11.87 3.17
N TRP A 75 -11.25 11.22 2.12
CA TRP A 75 -11.70 11.43 0.75
C TRP A 75 -13.19 11.12 0.56
N ARG A 76 -13.64 9.97 1.05
CA ARG A 76 -15.05 9.55 0.98
C ARG A 76 -15.96 10.49 1.78
N THR A 77 -15.52 10.96 2.93
CA THR A 77 -16.27 11.93 3.74
C THR A 77 -16.38 13.29 3.05
N LEU A 78 -15.29 13.78 2.43
CA LEU A 78 -15.26 15.12 1.83
C LEU A 78 -15.98 15.20 0.48
N LEU A 79 -15.86 14.18 -0.38
CA LEU A 79 -16.47 14.18 -1.71
C LEU A 79 -17.84 13.47 -1.74
N GLY A 80 -18.26 12.91 -0.61
CA GLY A 80 -19.49 12.14 -0.48
C GLY A 80 -19.44 10.78 -1.18
N LEU A 81 -20.60 10.13 -1.23
CA LEU A 81 -20.82 8.82 -1.88
C LEU A 81 -20.92 8.93 -3.41
N GLY A 82 -20.52 10.06 -4.01
CA GLY A 82 -20.79 10.45 -5.41
C GLY A 82 -20.08 9.63 -6.49
N GLY A 83 -19.69 8.38 -6.21
CA GLY A 83 -19.18 7.45 -7.22
C GLY A 83 -17.83 7.80 -7.82
N VAL A 84 -17.13 8.85 -7.36
CA VAL A 84 -15.76 9.14 -7.86
C VAL A 84 -14.80 8.09 -7.29
N PRO A 85 -14.03 7.37 -8.12
CA PRO A 85 -13.04 6.42 -7.64
C PRO A 85 -11.89 7.14 -6.95
N LEU A 86 -11.42 6.59 -5.83
CA LEU A 86 -10.33 7.20 -5.05
C LEU A 86 -8.96 7.01 -5.72
N LEU A 87 -8.77 5.86 -6.37
CA LEU A 87 -7.46 5.33 -6.73
C LEU A 87 -6.62 6.28 -7.60
N PRO A 88 -7.12 6.87 -8.71
CA PRO A 88 -6.32 7.78 -9.54
C PRO A 88 -5.80 9.01 -8.77
N PHE A 89 -6.65 9.59 -7.94
CA PHE A 89 -6.30 10.77 -7.14
C PHE A 89 -5.33 10.43 -6.01
N TYR A 90 -5.50 9.24 -5.40
CA TYR A 90 -4.59 8.76 -4.38
C TYR A 90 -3.16 8.62 -4.91
N VAL A 91 -2.97 8.15 -6.15
CA VAL A 91 -1.63 8.06 -6.77
C VAL A 91 -0.98 9.43 -6.90
N VAL A 92 -1.73 10.44 -7.37
CA VAL A 92 -1.22 11.82 -7.47
C VAL A 92 -0.86 12.38 -6.09
N LEU A 93 -1.72 12.15 -5.10
CA LEU A 93 -1.49 12.59 -3.71
C LEU A 93 -0.26 11.90 -3.11
N SER A 94 -0.13 10.58 -3.25
CA SER A 94 1.00 9.79 -2.76
C SER A 94 2.32 10.24 -3.34
N TYR A 95 2.40 10.49 -4.65
CA TYR A 95 3.63 10.96 -5.26
C TYR A 95 3.97 12.41 -4.92
N THR A 96 2.96 13.27 -4.75
CA THR A 96 3.16 14.63 -4.24
C THR A 96 3.68 14.59 -2.80
N ALA A 97 3.08 13.77 -1.94
CA ALA A 97 3.54 13.55 -0.57
C ALA A 97 4.96 12.99 -0.54
N LEU A 98 5.29 12.05 -1.44
CA LEU A 98 6.63 11.50 -1.58
C LEU A 98 7.65 12.61 -1.92
N ALA A 99 7.31 13.50 -2.86
CA ALA A 99 8.19 14.61 -3.24
C ALA A 99 8.44 15.57 -2.08
N LEU A 100 7.40 15.88 -1.31
CA LEU A 100 7.49 16.73 -0.12
C LEU A 100 8.32 16.07 0.98
N LEU A 101 8.07 14.80 1.32
CA LEU A 101 8.78 14.09 2.40
C LEU A 101 10.23 13.74 2.02
N ALA A 102 10.49 13.41 0.76
CA ALA A 102 11.84 13.32 0.23
C ALA A 102 12.55 14.69 0.32
N GLY A 103 11.86 15.76 -0.04
CA GLY A 103 12.44 17.10 0.03
C GLY A 103 12.75 17.57 1.46
N TRP A 104 11.84 17.28 2.39
CA TRP A 104 12.02 17.57 3.81
C TRP A 104 13.18 16.78 4.42
N SER A 105 13.27 15.48 4.12
CA SER A 105 14.38 14.65 4.59
C SER A 105 15.72 15.08 4.00
N LEU A 106 15.79 15.41 2.70
CA LEU A 106 17.00 15.93 2.07
C LEU A 106 17.42 17.29 2.64
N GLN A 107 16.47 18.17 2.94
CA GLN A 107 16.75 19.45 3.60
C GLN A 107 17.45 19.24 4.96
N ARG A 108 17.12 18.17 5.68
CA ARG A 108 17.72 17.83 6.99
C ARG A 108 19.13 17.28 6.90
N VAL A 109 19.54 16.74 5.76
CA VAL A 109 20.88 16.15 5.56
C VAL A 109 21.96 17.24 5.39
N GLY A 110 21.57 18.47 5.08
CA GLY A 110 22.49 19.61 4.95
C GLY A 110 22.34 20.42 3.66
N GLY A 111 21.17 20.35 3.00
CA GLY A 111 20.90 21.20 1.85
C GLY A 111 20.82 22.68 2.26
N PRO A 112 21.41 23.62 1.50
CA PRO A 112 21.17 25.05 1.70
C PRO A 112 19.68 25.37 1.67
N ASP A 113 19.26 26.43 2.38
CA ASP A 113 17.86 26.83 2.54
C ASP A 113 17.03 26.67 1.26
N GLY A 114 16.05 25.76 1.31
CA GLY A 114 15.05 25.56 0.28
C GLY A 114 15.42 24.57 -0.84
N GLN A 115 16.68 24.16 -0.95
CA GLN A 115 17.10 23.29 -2.06
C GLN A 115 16.74 21.82 -1.84
N GLY A 116 16.59 21.38 -0.59
CA GLY A 116 16.12 20.02 -0.30
C GLY A 116 14.75 19.77 -0.91
N TRP A 117 13.84 20.74 -0.84
CA TRP A 117 12.50 20.66 -1.43
C TRP A 117 12.52 20.47 -2.95
N LEU A 118 13.33 21.26 -3.67
CA LEU A 118 13.53 21.08 -5.10
C LEU A 118 14.10 19.69 -5.41
N HIS A 119 15.11 19.23 -4.66
CA HIS A 119 15.68 17.90 -4.84
C HIS A 119 14.66 16.78 -4.63
N GLY A 120 13.79 16.89 -3.63
CA GLY A 120 12.71 15.94 -3.42
C GLY A 120 11.79 15.84 -4.63
N ALA A 121 11.37 16.98 -5.19
CA ALA A 121 10.56 17.01 -6.40
C ALA A 121 11.31 16.46 -7.63
N LEU A 122 12.59 16.80 -7.82
CA LEU A 122 13.40 16.29 -8.94
C LEU A 122 13.66 14.78 -8.82
N LEU A 123 13.88 14.28 -7.61
CA LEU A 123 14.02 12.85 -7.34
C LEU A 123 12.76 12.11 -7.74
N VAL A 124 11.59 12.57 -7.31
CA VAL A 124 10.33 11.90 -7.66
C VAL A 124 10.05 11.98 -9.15
N ASN A 125 10.40 13.10 -9.80
CA ASN A 125 10.35 13.18 -11.25
C ASN A 125 11.28 12.17 -11.92
N ALA A 126 12.49 11.93 -11.39
CA ALA A 126 13.42 10.94 -11.91
C ALA A 126 12.90 9.51 -11.72
N VAL A 127 12.30 9.21 -10.57
CA VAL A 127 11.61 7.93 -10.31
C VAL A 127 10.48 7.72 -11.31
N LEU A 128 9.62 8.72 -11.52
CA LEU A 128 8.48 8.64 -12.43
C LEU A 128 8.85 8.71 -13.92
N ALA A 129 10.00 9.31 -14.29
CA ALA A 129 10.41 9.39 -15.68
C ALA A 129 10.62 8.00 -16.29
N TRP A 130 10.92 7.00 -15.45
CA TRP A 130 11.28 5.65 -15.87
C TRP A 130 10.10 4.72 -16.17
N GLN A 131 8.84 5.21 -16.19
CA GLN A 131 7.64 4.41 -16.49
C GLN A 131 7.66 3.69 -17.87
N GLY A 132 8.58 4.03 -18.77
CA GLY A 132 8.72 3.34 -20.07
C GLY A 132 9.46 2.00 -19.99
N THR A 133 10.10 1.70 -18.86
CA THR A 133 10.80 0.43 -18.65
C THR A 133 9.81 -0.68 -18.32
N ALA A 134 9.85 -1.78 -19.07
CA ALA A 134 8.98 -2.93 -18.84
C ALA A 134 8.99 -3.38 -17.38
N ASP A 135 7.79 -3.61 -16.84
CA ASP A 135 7.49 -3.98 -15.46
C ASP A 135 7.88 -2.95 -14.40
N HIS A 136 8.55 -1.83 -14.72
CA HIS A 136 8.88 -0.81 -13.72
C HIS A 136 7.68 0.06 -13.38
N ASP A 137 6.89 0.41 -14.39
CA ASP A 137 5.62 1.14 -14.26
C ASP A 137 4.63 0.46 -13.31
N ARG A 138 4.55 -0.87 -13.29
CA ARG A 138 3.81 -1.67 -12.28
C ARG A 138 4.24 -1.35 -10.85
N TRP A 139 5.54 -1.20 -10.62
CA TRP A 139 6.06 -0.98 -9.28
C TRP A 139 5.86 0.46 -8.83
N LEU A 140 5.92 1.39 -9.78
CA LEU A 140 5.49 2.76 -9.56
C LEU A 140 4.00 2.82 -9.22
N TRP A 141 3.17 2.07 -9.94
CA TRP A 141 1.74 1.94 -9.63
C TRP A 141 1.56 1.47 -8.18
N TRP A 142 2.20 0.37 -7.77
CA TRP A 142 2.15 -0.09 -6.38
C TRP A 142 2.68 0.92 -5.35
N LEU A 143 3.77 1.63 -5.65
CA LEU A 143 4.28 2.67 -4.75
C LEU A 143 3.27 3.80 -4.51
N GLY A 144 2.46 4.12 -5.52
CA GLY A 144 1.43 5.17 -5.44
C GLY A 144 0.11 4.72 -4.85
N LEU A 145 -0.14 3.41 -4.73
CA LEU A 145 -1.44 2.86 -4.34
C LEU A 145 -1.65 2.74 -2.82
N PRO A 146 -2.89 2.82 -2.35
CA PRO A 146 -3.20 2.45 -0.97
C PRO A 146 -3.02 0.93 -0.80
N ASN A 147 -2.64 0.49 0.38
CA ASN A 147 -2.50 -0.92 0.76
C ASN A 147 -1.36 -1.69 0.06
N MET A 148 -0.44 -0.97 -0.56
CA MET A 148 0.71 -1.54 -1.25
C MET A 148 2.03 -1.11 -0.61
N HIS A 149 2.04 -0.84 0.70
CA HIS A 149 3.22 -0.48 1.50
C HIS A 149 3.91 0.86 1.13
N GLY A 150 3.41 1.59 0.13
CA GLY A 150 3.91 2.94 -0.21
C GLY A 150 3.86 3.91 0.98
N GLY A 151 2.83 3.79 1.82
CA GLY A 151 2.72 4.52 3.09
C GLY A 151 3.91 4.33 4.04
N ALA A 152 4.50 3.13 4.09
CA ALA A 152 5.69 2.88 4.90
C ALA A 152 6.92 3.63 4.37
N VAL A 153 7.05 3.81 3.06
CA VAL A 153 8.12 4.63 2.44
C VAL A 153 7.93 6.11 2.78
N LEU A 154 6.70 6.62 2.69
CA LEU A 154 6.38 8.00 3.07
C LEU A 154 6.74 8.27 4.54
N LEU A 155 6.25 7.41 5.44
CA LEU A 155 6.52 7.54 6.88
C LEU A 155 7.99 7.32 7.22
N GLY A 156 8.68 6.43 6.51
CA GLY A 156 10.12 6.22 6.62
C GLY A 156 10.93 7.48 6.33
N LEU A 157 10.60 8.20 5.25
CA LEU A 157 11.22 9.49 4.92
C LEU A 157 10.85 10.58 5.93
N ALA A 158 9.61 10.62 6.41
CA ALA A 158 9.20 11.54 7.47
C ALA A 158 9.99 11.30 8.76
N GLN A 159 10.12 10.05 9.20
CA GLN A 159 10.91 9.68 10.38
C GLN A 159 12.40 10.02 10.18
N THR A 160 12.93 9.78 9.00
CA THR A 160 14.28 10.20 8.63
C THR A 160 14.45 11.71 8.82
N ALA A 161 13.53 12.52 8.28
CA ALA A 161 13.55 13.96 8.47
C ALA A 161 13.41 14.37 9.95
N LEU A 162 12.67 13.61 10.76
CA LEU A 162 12.44 13.86 12.18
C LEU A 162 13.57 13.38 13.09
N TRP A 163 14.49 12.54 12.63
CA TRP A 163 15.57 12.02 13.49
C TRP A 163 16.97 12.36 13.02
N LEU A 164 17.19 12.68 11.74
CA LEU A 164 18.52 13.10 11.27
C LEU A 164 18.97 14.43 11.93
N GLY A 165 20.27 14.51 12.21
CA GLY A 165 20.94 15.69 12.78
C GLY A 165 22.05 15.36 13.78
N PRO A 166 22.59 16.37 14.49
CA PRO A 166 23.75 16.20 15.37
C PRO A 166 23.51 15.16 16.47
N PRO A 167 24.40 14.17 16.65
CA PRO A 167 24.20 13.07 17.60
C PRO A 167 24.23 13.52 19.07
N MET A 168 24.85 14.68 19.35
CA MET A 168 24.94 15.28 20.69
C MET A 168 23.74 16.13 21.07
N GLU A 169 22.80 16.34 20.15
CA GLU A 169 21.60 17.15 20.38
C GLU A 169 20.36 16.27 20.40
N ALA A 170 19.65 16.28 21.52
CA ALA A 170 18.31 15.69 21.60
C ALA A 170 17.34 16.44 20.66
N PRO A 171 16.34 15.75 20.07
CA PRO A 171 15.28 16.45 19.37
C PRO A 171 14.49 17.34 20.34
N SER A 172 13.99 18.48 19.84
CA SER A 172 13.03 19.30 20.59
C SER A 172 11.80 18.46 21.01
N ARG A 173 11.14 18.84 22.11
CA ARG A 173 9.93 18.16 22.61
C ARG A 173 8.85 17.97 21.53
N ASN A 174 8.55 19.00 20.74
CA ASN A 174 7.53 18.92 19.69
C ASN A 174 7.93 17.91 18.60
N ARG A 175 9.18 17.94 18.16
CA ARG A 175 9.72 16.97 17.20
C ARG A 175 9.64 15.54 17.73
N PHE A 176 9.96 15.32 19.01
CA PHE A 176 9.83 14.02 19.66
C PHE A 176 8.38 13.53 19.69
N ILE A 177 7.42 14.40 20.08
CA ILE A 177 5.99 14.05 20.12
C ILE A 177 5.49 13.68 18.73
N VAL A 178 5.76 14.51 17.72
CA VAL A 178 5.33 14.26 16.33
C VAL A 178 5.96 12.97 15.79
N ALA A 179 7.26 12.76 16.02
CA ALA A 179 7.94 11.53 15.60
C ALA A 179 7.36 10.28 16.27
N THR A 180 7.08 10.35 17.56
CA THR A 180 6.49 9.23 18.32
C THR A 180 5.06 8.95 17.85
N GLY A 181 4.25 9.98 17.60
CA GLY A 181 2.89 9.84 17.07
C GLY A 181 2.85 9.21 15.68
N LEU A 182 3.67 9.72 14.74
CA LEU A 182 3.78 9.13 13.40
C LEU A 182 4.34 7.70 13.44
N LEU A 183 5.23 7.40 14.40
CA LEU A 183 5.76 6.05 14.58
C LEU A 183 4.68 5.11 15.08
N PHE A 184 3.91 5.51 16.09
CA PHE A 184 2.76 4.75 16.58
C PHE A 184 1.76 4.46 15.46
N LEU A 185 1.32 5.50 14.73
CA LEU A 185 0.37 5.34 13.63
C LEU A 185 0.91 4.44 12.51
N GLY A 186 2.18 4.64 12.14
CA GLY A 186 2.83 3.83 11.11
C GLY A 186 3.01 2.37 11.51
N LEU A 187 3.42 2.09 12.74
CA LEU A 187 3.60 0.73 13.25
C LEU A 187 2.26 0.00 13.48
N ALA A 188 1.21 0.74 13.84
CA ALA A 188 -0.15 0.19 13.91
C ALA A 188 -0.67 -0.18 12.51
N SER A 189 -0.25 0.57 11.49
CA SER A 189 -0.68 0.44 10.10
C SER A 189 0.08 -0.63 9.31
N ASP A 190 1.42 -0.63 9.38
CA ASP A 190 2.26 -1.49 8.57
C ASP A 190 3.58 -1.82 9.27
N THR A 191 3.79 -3.10 9.57
CA THR A 191 5.00 -3.56 10.27
C THR A 191 6.26 -3.43 9.43
N LEU A 192 6.15 -3.29 8.10
CA LEU A 192 7.31 -3.05 7.23
C LEU A 192 8.02 -1.74 7.55
N LEU A 193 7.30 -0.73 8.05
CA LEU A 193 7.93 0.51 8.52
C LEU A 193 9.03 0.20 9.55
N PHE A 194 8.75 -0.72 10.49
CA PHE A 194 9.70 -1.08 11.53
C PHE A 194 10.98 -1.68 10.95
N THR A 195 10.83 -2.71 10.13
CA THR A 195 11.95 -3.50 9.63
C THR A 195 12.73 -2.77 8.56
N GLN A 196 12.06 -2.05 7.65
CA GLN A 196 12.70 -1.43 6.48
C GLN A 196 13.21 -0.01 6.74
N PHE A 197 12.74 0.68 7.79
CA PHE A 197 13.15 2.06 8.08
C PHE A 197 13.57 2.30 9.52
N ILE A 198 12.79 1.89 10.51
CA ILE A 198 13.03 2.28 11.92
C ILE A 198 14.26 1.56 12.48
N VAL A 199 14.39 0.25 12.28
CA VAL A 199 15.57 -0.50 12.68
C VAL A 199 16.82 0.01 11.93
N PRO A 200 16.80 0.16 10.59
CA PRO A 200 17.87 0.81 9.83
C PRO A 200 18.27 2.20 10.33
N LEU A 201 17.30 3.04 10.67
CA LEU A 201 17.54 4.38 11.21
C LEU A 201 18.20 4.33 12.60
N GLY A 202 17.73 3.45 13.48
CA GLY A 202 18.36 3.21 14.77
C GLY A 202 19.81 2.74 14.64
N ALA A 203 20.07 1.81 13.72
CA ALA A 203 21.41 1.32 13.42
C ALA A 203 22.31 2.43 12.86
N ALA A 204 21.81 3.26 11.94
CA ALA A 204 22.54 4.40 11.39
C ALA A 204 22.89 5.44 12.46
N LEU A 205 21.94 5.76 13.35
CA LEU A 205 22.16 6.65 14.50
C LEU A 205 23.19 6.07 15.47
N PHE A 206 23.12 4.78 15.76
CA PHE A 206 24.06 4.09 16.64
C PHE A 206 25.49 4.10 16.08
N VAL A 207 25.68 3.76 14.80
CA VAL A 207 26.99 3.76 14.14
C VAL A 207 27.60 5.17 14.11
N CYS A 208 26.77 6.20 13.97
CA CYS A 208 27.21 7.60 13.93
C CYS A 208 27.29 8.28 15.30
N ALA A 209 26.90 7.62 16.38
CA ALA A 209 26.97 8.17 17.73
C ALA A 209 28.42 8.23 18.23
N PRO A 210 28.83 9.30 18.94
CA PRO A 210 30.15 9.37 19.56
C PRO A 210 30.26 8.35 20.69
N ALA A 211 31.49 7.94 21.01
CA ALA A 211 31.74 7.06 22.15
C ALA A 211 31.65 7.85 23.48
N PRO A 212 31.00 7.30 24.51
CA PRO A 212 30.24 6.04 24.51
C PRO A 212 28.85 6.20 23.86
N ARG A 213 28.53 5.31 22.91
CA ARG A 213 27.36 5.44 22.00
C ARG A 213 26.02 5.55 22.74
N TRP A 214 25.87 4.84 23.85
CA TRP A 214 24.63 4.80 24.64
C TRP A 214 24.32 6.12 25.37
N GLN A 215 25.29 7.03 25.47
CA GLN A 215 25.08 8.36 26.05
C GLN A 215 24.61 9.40 25.03
N SER A 216 24.51 9.06 23.74
CA SER A 216 24.00 9.98 22.72
C SER A 216 22.54 10.36 23.05
N PRO A 217 22.24 11.65 23.35
CA PRO A 217 20.90 12.07 23.72
C PRO A 217 19.86 11.79 22.63
N ARG A 218 20.30 11.89 21.36
CA ARG A 218 19.46 11.59 20.20
C ARG A 218 19.11 10.12 20.08
N LEU A 219 20.09 9.23 20.24
CA LEU A 219 19.87 7.79 20.20
C LEU A 219 18.95 7.34 21.34
N MET A 220 19.16 7.86 22.55
CA MET A 220 18.29 7.59 23.70
C MET A 220 16.85 8.08 23.46
N ALA A 221 16.69 9.30 22.94
CA ALA A 221 15.38 9.83 22.58
C ALA A 221 14.71 8.97 21.49
N PHE A 222 15.46 8.54 20.47
CA PHE A 222 14.96 7.63 19.44
C PHE A 222 14.48 6.30 20.03
N ALA A 223 15.32 5.64 20.83
CA ALA A 223 14.99 4.39 21.49
C ALA A 223 13.73 4.52 22.39
N LYS A 224 13.63 5.63 23.13
CA LYS A 224 12.43 5.94 23.94
C LYS A 224 11.18 6.10 23.08
N ALA A 225 11.27 6.86 21.98
CA ALA A 225 10.14 7.03 21.06
C ALA A 225 9.67 5.70 20.45
N VAL A 226 10.62 4.85 20.06
CA VAL A 226 10.33 3.48 19.56
C VAL A 226 9.67 2.64 20.64
N GLY A 227 10.21 2.62 21.86
CA GLY A 227 9.63 1.89 22.98
C GLY A 227 8.20 2.34 23.29
N VAL A 228 7.96 3.65 23.37
CA VAL A 228 6.62 4.22 23.59
C VAL A 228 5.67 3.84 22.45
N ALA A 229 6.08 3.99 21.20
CA ALA A 229 5.23 3.65 20.05
C ALA A 229 4.86 2.17 20.03
N VAL A 230 5.80 1.26 20.32
CA VAL A 230 5.55 -0.18 20.40
C VAL A 230 4.56 -0.50 21.53
N VAL A 231 4.74 0.07 22.73
CA VAL A 231 3.80 -0.10 23.85
C VAL A 231 2.39 0.38 23.47
N LEU A 232 2.28 1.53 22.79
CA LEU A 232 1.00 2.04 22.31
C LEU A 232 0.36 1.11 21.25
N VAL A 233 1.13 0.55 20.33
CA VAL A 233 0.62 -0.43 19.34
C VAL A 233 0.13 -1.70 20.05
N ILE A 234 0.88 -2.21 21.02
CA ILE A 234 0.47 -3.38 21.82
C ILE A 234 -0.83 -3.06 22.57
N GLY A 235 -0.89 -1.91 23.23
CA GLY A 235 -2.09 -1.44 23.93
C GLY A 235 -3.30 -1.33 23.00
N LEU A 236 -3.13 -0.73 21.82
CA LEU A 236 -4.18 -0.64 20.79
C LEU A 236 -4.66 -2.03 20.37
N ARG A 237 -3.74 -2.94 20.02
CA ARG A 237 -4.09 -4.30 19.58
C ARG A 237 -4.78 -5.10 20.67
N LEU A 238 -4.34 -4.97 21.92
CA LEU A 238 -4.98 -5.62 23.06
C LEU A 238 -6.39 -5.08 23.27
N THR A 239 -6.58 -3.75 23.23
CA THR A 239 -7.90 -3.14 23.33
C THR A 239 -8.83 -3.61 22.22
N LEU A 240 -8.38 -3.62 20.96
CA LEU A 240 -9.19 -4.09 19.84
C LEU A 240 -9.53 -5.59 19.96
N HIS A 241 -8.59 -6.39 20.44
CA HIS A 241 -8.83 -7.81 20.72
C HIS A 241 -9.88 -8.01 21.81
N LEU A 242 -9.78 -7.28 22.93
CA LEU A 242 -10.72 -7.35 24.05
C LEU A 242 -12.12 -6.84 23.68
N LEU A 243 -12.20 -5.85 22.78
CA LEU A 243 -13.48 -5.36 22.25
C LEU A 243 -14.06 -6.23 21.13
N HIS A 244 -13.40 -7.34 20.78
CA HIS A 244 -13.74 -8.18 19.63
C HIS A 244 -13.87 -7.37 18.32
N TRP A 245 -13.09 -6.29 18.20
CA TRP A 245 -13.16 -5.35 17.11
C TRP A 245 -12.06 -5.65 16.08
N GLY A 246 -12.47 -6.27 14.98
CA GLY A 246 -11.58 -6.66 13.90
C GLY A 246 -10.77 -7.92 14.21
N HIS A 247 -10.50 -8.73 13.19
CA HIS A 247 -9.55 -9.84 13.31
C HIS A 247 -8.21 -9.43 12.72
N TYR A 248 -7.18 -9.36 13.56
CA TYR A 248 -5.79 -9.12 13.14
C TYR A 248 -5.06 -10.46 13.05
N PRO A 249 -4.76 -10.96 11.85
CA PRO A 249 -4.01 -12.21 11.72
C PRO A 249 -2.61 -12.05 12.31
N ALA A 250 -2.07 -13.15 12.86
CA ALA A 250 -0.71 -13.18 13.36
C ALA A 250 0.28 -12.79 12.24
N VAL A 251 1.17 -11.83 12.55
CA VAL A 251 2.20 -11.33 11.62
C VAL A 251 3.25 -12.40 11.33
N VAL A 252 3.57 -13.24 12.32
CA VAL A 252 4.43 -14.42 12.17
C VAL A 252 3.56 -15.65 12.36
N ARG A 253 3.23 -16.33 11.26
CA ARG A 253 2.39 -17.54 11.31
C ARG A 253 3.17 -18.77 11.74
N TYR A 254 4.48 -18.81 11.46
CA TYR A 254 5.42 -19.85 11.86
C TYR A 254 6.85 -19.35 11.68
N ALA A 255 7.80 -19.88 12.47
CA ALA A 255 9.22 -19.63 12.24
C ALA A 255 9.64 -20.33 10.93
N PRO A 256 10.41 -19.66 10.04
CA PRO A 256 10.93 -20.29 8.83
C PRO A 256 11.83 -21.49 9.16
N THR A 257 11.73 -22.56 8.38
CA THR A 257 12.80 -23.58 8.35
C THR A 257 13.98 -23.06 7.52
N PRO A 258 15.23 -23.48 7.82
CA PRO A 258 16.39 -23.12 6.99
C PRO A 258 16.21 -23.48 5.51
N SER A 259 15.58 -24.61 5.20
CA SER A 259 15.29 -25.01 3.83
C SER A 259 14.32 -24.06 3.12
N ALA A 260 13.27 -23.59 3.81
CA ALA A 260 12.35 -22.60 3.27
C ALA A 260 13.04 -21.26 2.99
N LEU A 261 13.98 -20.84 3.83
CA LEU A 261 14.79 -19.65 3.60
C LEU A 261 15.66 -19.79 2.35
N VAL A 262 16.36 -20.92 2.19
CA VAL A 262 17.20 -21.20 1.01
C VAL A 262 16.35 -21.24 -0.26
N GLN A 263 15.20 -21.91 -0.24
CA GLN A 263 14.28 -21.98 -1.38
C GLN A 263 13.75 -20.59 -1.75
N THR A 264 13.31 -19.81 -0.76
CA THR A 264 12.80 -18.44 -0.97
C THR A 264 13.88 -17.52 -1.52
N GLY A 265 15.11 -17.62 -0.99
CA GLY A 265 16.26 -16.87 -1.48
C GLY A 265 16.63 -17.25 -2.91
N GLY A 266 16.63 -18.54 -3.23
CA GLY A 266 16.85 -19.05 -4.59
C GLY A 266 15.80 -18.53 -5.57
N GLN A 267 14.51 -18.57 -5.19
CA GLN A 267 13.42 -18.03 -6.01
C GLN A 267 13.55 -16.52 -6.22
N LEU A 268 13.88 -15.75 -5.18
CA LEU A 268 14.12 -14.31 -5.30
C LEU A 268 15.27 -14.03 -6.29
N LEU A 269 16.40 -14.73 -6.16
CA LEU A 269 17.53 -14.57 -7.08
C LEU A 269 17.16 -14.94 -8.52
N ALA A 270 16.39 -16.02 -8.72
CA ALA A 270 15.91 -16.43 -10.03
C ALA A 270 14.96 -15.38 -10.64
N ASP A 271 14.02 -14.83 -9.86
CA ASP A 271 13.08 -13.81 -10.32
C ASP A 271 13.80 -12.49 -10.65
N LEU A 272 14.80 -12.11 -9.85
CA LEU A 272 15.68 -10.96 -10.12
C LEU A 272 16.51 -11.13 -11.40
N ALA A 273 16.84 -12.36 -11.78
CA ALA A 273 17.52 -12.70 -13.02
C ALA A 273 16.55 -12.90 -14.22
N GLY A 274 15.25 -13.06 -13.96
CA GLY A 274 14.23 -13.44 -14.94
C GLY A 274 13.14 -12.38 -15.15
N PRO A 275 11.87 -12.61 -14.80
CA PRO A 275 10.74 -11.69 -15.09
C PRO A 275 10.92 -10.28 -14.50
N VAL A 276 11.72 -10.13 -13.45
CA VAL A 276 11.96 -8.84 -12.77
C VAL A 276 13.26 -8.16 -13.26
N ARG A 277 13.97 -8.79 -14.22
CA ARG A 277 15.33 -8.45 -14.66
C ARG A 277 15.55 -7.01 -15.12
N ARG A 278 14.52 -6.32 -15.61
CA ARG A 278 14.69 -4.96 -16.15
C ARG A 278 14.46 -3.85 -15.11
N ALA A 279 13.56 -4.08 -14.15
CA ALA A 279 13.18 -3.07 -13.18
C ALA A 279 14.12 -3.05 -11.97
N VAL A 280 14.32 -4.19 -11.31
CA VAL A 280 14.96 -4.22 -9.99
C VAL A 280 16.50 -4.18 -10.03
N PRO A 281 17.20 -4.87 -10.95
CA PRO A 281 18.66 -4.84 -11.00
C PRO A 281 19.25 -3.44 -11.18
N GLY A 282 18.61 -2.54 -11.93
CA GLY A 282 19.05 -1.14 -12.03
C GLY A 282 19.08 -0.43 -10.67
N PHE A 283 18.05 -0.64 -9.85
CA PHE A 283 18.00 -0.11 -8.48
C PHE A 283 18.93 -0.85 -7.52
N LEU A 284 19.14 -2.15 -7.69
CA LEU A 284 20.11 -2.91 -6.91
C LEU A 284 21.53 -2.49 -7.22
N VAL A 285 21.88 -2.26 -8.48
CA VAL A 285 23.19 -1.73 -8.90
C VAL A 285 23.37 -0.32 -8.37
N THR A 286 22.34 0.53 -8.47
CA THR A 286 22.36 1.89 -7.89
C THR A 286 22.51 1.82 -6.37
N GLY A 287 21.84 0.87 -5.72
CA GLY A 287 21.94 0.61 -4.28
C GLY A 287 23.30 0.09 -3.85
N LEU A 288 23.91 -0.81 -4.63
CA LEU A 288 25.26 -1.34 -4.42
C LEU A 288 26.32 -0.26 -4.63
N PHE A 289 26.16 0.54 -5.68
CA PHE A 289 26.98 1.72 -5.88
C PHE A 289 26.82 2.68 -4.71
N ALA A 290 25.59 2.89 -4.23
CA ALA A 290 25.31 3.72 -3.06
C ALA A 290 25.97 3.19 -1.78
N LEU A 291 25.97 1.88 -1.58
CA LEU A 291 26.67 1.18 -0.51
C LEU A 291 28.17 1.45 -0.57
N ILE A 292 28.80 1.18 -1.71
CA ILE A 292 30.26 1.34 -1.92
C ILE A 292 30.66 2.79 -1.70
N LEU A 293 29.95 3.72 -2.34
CA LEU A 293 30.28 5.15 -2.26
C LEU A 293 29.94 5.74 -0.88
N SER A 294 28.91 5.26 -0.16
CA SER A 294 28.68 5.62 1.26
C SER A 294 29.82 5.18 2.16
N ALA A 295 30.27 3.92 2.01
CA ALA A 295 31.39 3.38 2.77
C ALA A 295 32.67 4.19 2.49
N TRP A 296 32.89 4.61 1.25
CA TRP A 296 34.02 5.45 0.88
C TRP A 296 33.92 6.88 1.40
N LEU A 297 32.77 7.55 1.24
CA LEU A 297 32.55 8.92 1.69
C LEU A 297 32.61 9.05 3.21
N SER A 298 32.11 8.04 3.94
CA SER A 298 32.18 8.03 5.41
C SER A 298 33.61 8.08 5.97
N ARG A 299 34.62 7.73 5.14
CA ARG A 299 36.05 7.80 5.48
C ARG A 299 36.69 9.14 5.11
N ARG A 300 36.04 10.02 4.35
CA ARG A 300 36.60 11.31 3.93
C ARG A 300 36.33 12.42 4.94
N SER A 301 37.32 13.27 5.17
CA SER A 301 37.15 14.52 5.92
C SER A 301 36.21 15.46 5.16
N GLY A 302 35.30 16.14 5.90
CA GLY A 302 34.37 17.11 5.34
C GLY A 302 32.92 16.64 5.14
N VAL A 303 32.62 15.35 5.32
CA VAL A 303 31.23 14.86 5.33
C VAL A 303 30.55 15.20 6.66
N THR A 304 29.38 15.83 6.62
CA THR A 304 28.65 16.20 7.83
C THR A 304 28.16 14.96 8.60
N GLY A 305 27.87 15.11 9.89
CA GLY A 305 27.28 14.03 10.69
C GLY A 305 25.97 13.51 10.10
N ALA A 306 25.12 14.41 9.57
CA ALA A 306 23.84 14.05 8.97
C ALA A 306 24.00 13.31 7.63
N GLN A 307 24.97 13.70 6.80
CA GLN A 307 25.30 12.96 5.56
C GLN A 307 25.81 11.55 5.87
N ARG A 308 26.65 11.38 6.91
CA ARG A 308 27.10 10.04 7.34
C ARG A 308 25.94 9.19 7.83
N GLN A 309 25.02 9.74 8.63
CA GLN A 309 23.80 9.06 9.05
C GLN A 309 22.93 8.65 7.85
N ALA A 310 22.75 9.55 6.88
CA ALA A 310 21.97 9.26 5.67
C ALA A 310 22.58 8.13 4.83
N GLY A 311 23.91 8.08 4.71
CA GLY A 311 24.62 6.98 4.06
C GLY A 311 24.34 5.63 4.73
N TRP A 312 24.58 5.53 6.04
CA TRP A 312 24.33 4.30 6.79
C TRP A 312 22.86 3.89 6.80
N LEU A 313 21.94 4.86 6.86
CA LEU A 313 20.51 4.60 6.73
C LEU A 313 20.19 3.93 5.40
N ALA A 314 20.66 4.50 4.28
CA ALA A 314 20.40 3.94 2.96
C ALA A 314 20.93 2.51 2.84
N VAL A 315 22.13 2.27 3.35
CA VAL A 315 22.73 0.92 3.45
C VAL A 315 21.83 -0.06 4.19
N PHE A 316 21.46 0.27 5.43
CA PHE A 316 20.67 -0.63 6.27
C PHE A 316 19.24 -0.83 5.74
N CYS A 317 18.62 0.21 5.16
CA CYS A 317 17.32 0.12 4.51
C CYS A 317 17.35 -0.88 3.35
N LEU A 318 18.35 -0.79 2.48
CA LEU A 318 18.49 -1.68 1.33
C LEU A 318 18.75 -3.13 1.77
N LEU A 319 19.66 -3.35 2.71
CA LEU A 319 19.93 -4.67 3.27
C LEU A 319 18.67 -5.29 3.88
N SER A 320 17.94 -4.53 4.69
CA SER A 320 16.70 -5.00 5.32
C SER A 320 15.62 -5.29 4.28
N THR A 321 15.45 -4.41 3.29
CA THR A 321 14.45 -4.58 2.22
C THR A 321 14.68 -5.84 1.40
N LEU A 322 15.94 -6.20 1.14
CA LEU A 322 16.29 -7.42 0.40
C LEU A 322 16.25 -8.68 1.26
N ALA A 323 16.66 -8.59 2.52
CA ALA A 323 16.68 -9.73 3.42
C ALA A 323 15.26 -10.14 3.87
N LEU A 324 14.37 -9.16 4.09
CA LEU A 324 13.08 -9.40 4.74
C LEU A 324 12.18 -10.39 3.99
N PRO A 325 11.98 -10.31 2.66
CA PRO A 325 11.13 -11.28 1.96
C PRO A 325 11.64 -12.72 2.06
N VAL A 326 12.96 -12.89 2.18
CA VAL A 326 13.61 -14.18 2.38
C VAL A 326 13.41 -14.64 3.82
N LEU A 327 13.79 -13.81 4.79
CA LEU A 327 13.70 -14.11 6.22
C LEU A 327 12.26 -14.36 6.69
N ALA A 328 11.28 -13.75 6.06
CA ALA A 328 9.86 -13.95 6.36
C ALA A 328 9.19 -15.04 5.51
N VAL A 329 9.90 -15.66 4.54
CA VAL A 329 9.33 -16.64 3.59
C VAL A 329 8.11 -16.06 2.86
N TYR A 330 8.18 -14.76 2.54
CA TYR A 330 7.12 -14.01 1.88
C TYR A 330 7.28 -13.94 0.37
N TRP A 331 8.49 -14.18 -0.15
CA TRP A 331 8.70 -14.20 -1.58
C TRP A 331 8.24 -15.52 -2.20
N ARG A 332 7.09 -15.52 -2.89
CA ARG A 332 6.57 -16.70 -3.60
C ARG A 332 6.47 -16.51 -5.11
N ASN A 333 6.40 -15.27 -5.56
CA ASN A 333 6.25 -14.90 -6.97
C ASN A 333 6.58 -13.40 -7.14
N PRO A 334 6.71 -12.91 -8.39
CA PRO A 334 7.02 -11.49 -8.66
C PRO A 334 6.00 -10.46 -8.14
N GLN A 335 4.76 -10.86 -7.81
CA GLN A 335 3.77 -9.94 -7.23
C GLN A 335 4.14 -9.49 -5.81
N HIS A 336 4.98 -10.26 -5.12
CA HIS A 336 5.58 -9.88 -3.85
C HIS A 336 6.65 -8.78 -4.01
N GLY A 337 6.89 -8.30 -5.23
CA GLY A 337 7.72 -7.14 -5.53
C GLY A 337 7.35 -5.89 -4.72
N ARG A 338 6.09 -5.75 -4.31
CA ARG A 338 5.65 -4.68 -3.38
C ARG A 338 6.43 -4.60 -2.06
N TYR A 339 7.16 -5.64 -1.66
CA TYR A 339 8.05 -5.58 -0.49
C TYR A 339 9.39 -4.90 -0.78
N LEU A 340 9.80 -4.73 -2.04
CA LEU A 340 11.05 -4.07 -2.42
C LEU A 340 10.86 -2.61 -2.86
N LEU A 341 9.71 -2.00 -2.59
CA LEU A 341 9.45 -0.60 -2.94
C LEU A 341 10.50 0.41 -2.40
N PRO A 342 11.10 0.24 -1.20
CA PRO A 342 12.18 1.11 -0.76
C PRO A 342 13.38 1.13 -1.72
N CYS A 343 13.63 0.05 -2.47
CA CYS A 343 14.70 0.00 -3.46
C CYS A 343 14.48 1.00 -4.61
N LEU A 344 13.24 1.43 -4.89
CA LEU A 344 12.97 2.44 -5.93
C LEU A 344 13.36 3.85 -5.48
N VAL A 345 13.24 4.12 -4.18
CA VAL A 345 13.33 5.49 -3.63
C VAL A 345 14.66 5.73 -2.94
N ILE A 346 15.11 4.81 -2.09
CA ILE A 346 16.24 5.04 -1.17
C ILE A 346 17.59 5.22 -1.88
N PRO A 347 17.95 4.45 -2.92
CA PRO A 347 19.20 4.68 -3.65
C PRO A 347 19.26 6.08 -4.27
N LEU A 348 18.16 6.51 -4.90
CA LEU A 348 18.06 7.83 -5.49
C LEU A 348 18.04 8.91 -4.42
N TRP A 349 17.28 8.74 -3.34
CA TRP A 349 17.27 9.65 -2.19
C TRP A 349 18.67 9.89 -1.67
N TRP A 350 19.43 8.82 -1.47
CA TRP A 350 20.80 8.92 -1.05
C TRP A 350 21.69 9.63 -2.08
N LEU A 351 21.60 9.32 -3.38
CA LEU A 351 22.36 10.02 -4.42
C LEU A 351 22.10 11.54 -4.40
N PHE A 352 20.85 11.94 -4.20
CA PHE A 352 20.47 13.35 -4.09
C PHE A 352 21.01 14.05 -2.84
N THR A 353 21.48 13.32 -1.82
CA THR A 353 22.25 13.89 -0.69
C THR A 353 23.68 14.28 -1.07
N LEU A 354 24.21 13.69 -2.15
CA LEU A 354 25.58 13.88 -2.61
C LEU A 354 25.70 14.89 -3.76
N LEU A 355 24.61 15.15 -4.47
CA LEU A 355 24.63 16.03 -5.62
C LEU A 355 25.08 17.45 -5.22
N PRO A 356 26.07 18.04 -5.91
CA PRO A 356 26.61 19.35 -5.58
C PRO A 356 25.60 20.45 -5.91
N LEU A 357 24.75 20.73 -4.93
CA LEU A 357 23.67 21.71 -4.87
C LEU A 357 24.02 23.12 -5.35
N ALA A 358 25.30 23.48 -5.28
CA ALA A 358 25.80 24.77 -5.76
C ALA A 358 25.77 24.89 -7.29
N LYS A 359 25.92 23.78 -8.04
CA LYS A 359 25.97 23.82 -9.52
C LYS A 359 24.60 24.09 -10.15
N LEU A 360 23.52 23.65 -9.50
CA LEU A 360 22.14 23.98 -9.89
C LEU A 360 21.79 25.46 -9.68
N ARG A 361 22.65 26.25 -9.03
CA ARG A 361 22.44 27.69 -8.83
C ARG A 361 22.83 28.53 -10.04
N SER A 362 23.50 27.94 -11.03
CA SER A 362 23.80 28.61 -12.29
C SER A 362 22.52 28.78 -13.10
N PRO A 363 22.36 29.90 -13.83
CA PRO A 363 21.25 30.07 -14.78
C PRO A 363 21.17 28.92 -15.78
N VAL A 364 22.32 28.38 -16.19
CA VAL A 364 22.43 27.21 -17.07
C VAL A 364 21.81 25.97 -16.43
N GLY A 365 22.16 25.66 -15.18
CA GLY A 365 21.57 24.51 -14.45
C GLY A 365 20.06 24.65 -14.28
N ALA A 366 19.58 25.85 -13.93
CA ALA A 366 18.15 26.14 -13.85
C ALA A 366 17.44 25.99 -15.21
N GLY A 367 18.08 26.46 -16.29
CA GLY A 367 17.59 26.31 -17.67
C GLY A 367 17.48 24.85 -18.09
N ILE A 368 18.52 24.05 -17.86
CA ILE A 368 18.52 22.60 -18.14
C ILE A 368 17.39 21.91 -17.39
N VAL A 369 17.25 22.15 -16.08
CA VAL A 369 16.16 21.58 -15.28
C VAL A 369 14.80 21.99 -15.83
N SER A 370 14.62 23.25 -16.19
CA SER A 370 13.36 23.74 -16.76
C SER A 370 13.02 23.05 -18.08
N VAL A 371 14.00 22.91 -18.99
CA VAL A 371 13.82 22.22 -20.27
C VAL A 371 13.47 20.75 -20.05
N LEU A 372 14.14 20.07 -19.12
CA LEU A 372 13.82 18.67 -18.78
C LEU A 372 12.40 18.55 -18.22
N LEU A 373 11.99 19.43 -17.31
CA LEU A 373 10.64 19.45 -16.75
C LEU A 373 9.58 19.71 -17.83
N LEU A 374 9.81 20.68 -18.71
CA LEU A 374 8.91 20.96 -19.85
C LEU A 374 8.84 19.79 -20.83
N GLY A 375 9.98 19.15 -21.11
CA GLY A 375 10.04 17.94 -21.94
C GLY A 375 9.24 16.77 -21.33
N LEU A 376 9.34 16.58 -20.01
CA LEU A 376 8.53 15.58 -19.29
C LEU A 376 7.04 15.89 -19.35
N VAL A 377 6.62 17.16 -19.18
CA VAL A 377 5.22 17.56 -19.35
C VAL A 377 4.75 17.32 -20.78
N GLY A 378 5.52 17.76 -21.78
CA GLY A 378 5.20 17.55 -23.19
C GLY A 378 5.09 16.08 -23.59
N TRP A 379 5.90 15.20 -22.99
CA TRP A 379 5.79 13.75 -23.18
C TRP A 379 4.54 13.18 -22.50
N ARG A 380 4.26 13.58 -21.25
CA ARG A 380 3.32 12.88 -20.36
C ARG A 380 1.90 13.42 -20.41
N ALA A 381 1.72 14.71 -20.60
CA ALA A 381 0.40 15.33 -20.64
C ALA A 381 -0.51 14.73 -21.74
N PRO A 382 -0.02 14.41 -22.96
CA PRO A 382 -0.84 13.76 -23.99
C PRO A 382 -1.32 12.34 -23.63
N GLN A 383 -0.75 11.71 -22.60
CA GLN A 383 -1.13 10.38 -22.13
C GLN A 383 -2.24 10.42 -21.07
N ILE A 384 -2.64 11.62 -20.62
CA ILE A 384 -3.68 11.77 -19.61
C ILE A 384 -5.04 11.72 -20.29
N ASP A 385 -5.86 10.76 -19.87
CA ASP A 385 -7.23 10.58 -20.30
C ASP A 385 -8.12 10.46 -19.06
N PHE A 386 -8.77 11.57 -18.72
CA PHE A 386 -9.66 11.62 -17.55
C PHE A 386 -10.91 10.75 -17.71
N ALA A 387 -11.28 10.33 -18.93
CA ALA A 387 -12.36 9.36 -19.11
C ALA A 387 -11.99 8.00 -18.51
N GLN A 388 -10.70 7.64 -18.53
CA GLN A 388 -10.20 6.43 -17.89
C GLN A 388 -10.19 6.53 -16.37
N TRP A 389 -10.45 7.70 -15.77
CA TRP A 389 -10.52 7.84 -14.32
C TRP A 389 -11.92 7.56 -13.77
N GLY A 390 -12.90 7.26 -14.61
CA GLY A 390 -14.20 6.75 -14.17
C GLY A 390 -14.16 5.25 -13.82
N TRP A 391 -15.12 4.79 -13.03
CA TRP A 391 -15.29 3.35 -12.78
C TRP A 391 -15.36 2.58 -14.09
N PRO A 392 -14.55 1.53 -14.27
CA PRO A 392 -14.64 0.72 -15.48
C PRO A 392 -15.96 -0.04 -15.49
N TYR A 393 -16.65 0.00 -16.63
CA TYR A 393 -17.83 -0.82 -16.91
C TYR A 393 -17.59 -1.57 -18.24
N PRO A 394 -16.68 -2.56 -18.24
CA PRO A 394 -16.29 -3.24 -19.47
C PRO A 394 -17.41 -4.18 -19.93
N GLU A 395 -17.42 -4.52 -21.23
CA GLU A 395 -18.48 -5.34 -21.83
C GLU A 395 -18.75 -6.67 -21.09
N PRO A 396 -17.75 -7.41 -20.57
CA PRO A 396 -18.02 -8.59 -19.73
C PRO A 396 -18.90 -8.32 -18.50
N VAL A 397 -18.73 -7.17 -17.85
CA VAL A 397 -19.56 -6.78 -16.69
C VAL A 397 -20.96 -6.39 -17.16
N ALA A 398 -21.07 -5.67 -18.28
CA ALA A 398 -22.35 -5.30 -18.87
C ALA A 398 -23.15 -6.54 -19.31
N GLU A 399 -22.48 -7.57 -19.84
CA GLU A 399 -23.11 -8.82 -20.24
C GLU A 399 -23.66 -9.59 -19.03
N LEU A 400 -22.88 -9.68 -17.93
CA LEU A 400 -23.36 -10.22 -16.65
C LEU A 400 -24.57 -9.44 -16.11
N ASP A 401 -24.52 -8.10 -16.14
CA ASP A 401 -25.60 -7.24 -15.67
C ASP A 401 -26.88 -7.35 -16.52
N ARG A 402 -26.78 -7.79 -17.78
CA ARG A 402 -27.94 -8.12 -18.63
C ARG A 402 -28.46 -9.53 -18.36
N PHE A 403 -27.57 -10.49 -18.16
CA PHE A 403 -27.91 -11.90 -17.96
C PHE A 403 -28.62 -12.16 -16.62
N PHE A 404 -28.06 -11.68 -15.52
CA PHE A 404 -28.54 -12.02 -14.18
C PHE A 404 -29.98 -11.55 -13.86
N PRO A 405 -30.43 -10.36 -14.28
CA PRO A 405 -31.83 -9.96 -14.13
C PRO A 405 -32.82 -10.80 -14.94
N GLN A 406 -32.41 -11.34 -16.09
CA GLN A 406 -33.28 -12.21 -16.91
C GLN A 406 -33.52 -13.58 -16.24
N GLU A 407 -32.60 -13.99 -15.37
CA GLU A 407 -32.60 -15.28 -14.66
C GLU A 407 -33.08 -15.17 -13.21
N ASP A 408 -33.55 -13.98 -12.77
CA ASP A 408 -33.97 -13.69 -11.39
C ASP A 408 -32.89 -14.07 -10.33
N HIS A 409 -31.65 -13.68 -10.63
CA HIS A 409 -30.47 -13.99 -9.82
C HIS A 409 -29.72 -12.71 -9.46
N ALA A 410 -29.66 -12.37 -8.16
CA ALA A 410 -29.02 -11.11 -7.72
C ALA A 410 -27.81 -11.31 -6.79
N ASN A 411 -27.75 -12.42 -6.06
CA ASN A 411 -26.66 -12.71 -5.13
C ASN A 411 -26.01 -14.06 -5.43
N GLY A 412 -24.68 -14.07 -5.43
CA GLY A 412 -23.88 -15.25 -5.71
C GLY A 412 -22.59 -15.31 -4.88
N LEU A 413 -21.79 -16.32 -5.18
CA LEU A 413 -20.47 -16.53 -4.57
C LEU A 413 -19.39 -16.52 -5.64
N ALA A 414 -18.20 -16.03 -5.31
CA ALA A 414 -17.02 -16.12 -6.16
C ALA A 414 -15.74 -16.06 -5.32
N GLU A 415 -14.60 -16.33 -5.93
CA GLU A 415 -13.31 -16.09 -5.27
C GLU A 415 -13.06 -14.59 -5.00
N TYR A 416 -12.13 -14.28 -4.10
CA TYR A 416 -11.84 -12.93 -3.61
C TYR A 416 -11.69 -11.85 -4.69
N TRP A 417 -10.84 -12.06 -5.69
CA TRP A 417 -10.48 -11.05 -6.70
C TRP A 417 -11.68 -10.76 -7.62
N THR A 418 -12.35 -11.81 -8.09
CA THR A 418 -13.56 -11.75 -8.91
C THR A 418 -14.71 -11.10 -8.16
N ALA A 419 -15.02 -11.57 -6.94
CA ALA A 419 -16.11 -11.01 -6.13
C ALA A 419 -15.89 -9.52 -5.85
N THR A 420 -14.66 -9.14 -5.47
CA THR A 420 -14.35 -7.75 -5.11
C THR A 420 -14.40 -6.82 -6.32
N SER A 421 -13.81 -7.23 -7.45
CA SER A 421 -13.82 -6.45 -8.68
C SER A 421 -15.24 -6.27 -9.22
N LEU A 422 -16.01 -7.36 -9.31
CA LEU A 422 -17.39 -7.31 -9.80
C LEU A 422 -18.32 -6.53 -8.86
N ASN A 423 -18.16 -6.62 -7.53
CA ASN A 423 -18.96 -5.78 -6.62
C ASN A 423 -18.70 -4.28 -6.77
N ALA A 424 -17.51 -3.88 -7.19
CA ALA A 424 -17.17 -2.48 -7.42
C ALA A 424 -17.64 -1.96 -8.79
N THR A 425 -17.71 -2.85 -9.80
CA THR A 425 -17.97 -2.47 -11.20
C THR A 425 -19.40 -2.80 -11.67
N SER A 426 -20.04 -3.84 -11.12
CA SER A 426 -21.41 -4.22 -11.44
C SER A 426 -22.44 -3.41 -10.67
N HIS A 427 -23.54 -3.08 -11.35
CA HIS A 427 -24.68 -2.39 -10.76
C HIS A 427 -25.80 -3.34 -10.34
N ARG A 428 -25.76 -4.61 -10.75
CA ARG A 428 -26.88 -5.56 -10.58
C ARG A 428 -26.57 -6.74 -9.68
N ILE A 429 -25.31 -7.16 -9.60
CA ILE A 429 -24.95 -8.36 -8.85
C ILE A 429 -24.24 -8.02 -7.55
N ARG A 430 -24.40 -8.92 -6.58
CA ARG A 430 -23.67 -8.91 -5.32
C ARG A 430 -23.03 -10.27 -5.08
N LEU A 431 -21.73 -10.28 -4.92
CA LEU A 431 -20.95 -11.50 -4.74
C LEU A 431 -20.32 -11.51 -3.36
N ASN A 432 -20.41 -12.64 -2.68
CA ASN A 432 -19.64 -12.86 -1.46
C ASN A 432 -18.50 -13.85 -1.70
N GLN A 433 -17.45 -13.69 -0.91
CA GLN A 433 -16.16 -14.33 -1.16
C GLN A 433 -16.12 -15.74 -0.60
N VAL A 434 -15.66 -16.68 -1.41
CA VAL A 434 -15.31 -18.04 -0.98
C VAL A 434 -13.88 -18.39 -1.36
N ARG A 435 -13.29 -19.29 -0.59
CA ARG A 435 -11.98 -19.90 -0.86
C ARG A 435 -12.10 -20.88 -2.04
N PRO A 436 -10.97 -21.33 -2.62
CA PRO A 436 -10.99 -22.34 -3.68
C PRO A 436 -11.76 -23.62 -3.32
N ASP A 437 -11.79 -24.01 -2.05
CA ASP A 437 -12.53 -25.18 -1.54
C ASP A 437 -14.01 -24.90 -1.20
N GLY A 438 -14.53 -23.71 -1.55
CA GLY A 438 -15.89 -23.28 -1.27
C GLY A 438 -16.14 -22.79 0.15
N ARG A 439 -15.18 -22.82 1.09
CA ARG A 439 -15.38 -22.22 2.43
C ARG A 439 -15.50 -20.70 2.36
N VAL A 440 -16.30 -20.09 3.22
CA VAL A 440 -16.43 -18.63 3.26
C VAL A 440 -15.07 -17.98 3.54
N GLN A 441 -14.74 -16.92 2.80
CA GLN A 441 -13.51 -16.17 2.95
C GLN A 441 -13.79 -14.79 3.56
N PHE A 442 -13.14 -14.50 4.68
CA PHE A 442 -13.29 -13.22 5.38
C PHE A 442 -12.14 -12.24 5.14
N TRP A 443 -11.00 -12.70 4.60
CA TRP A 443 -9.82 -11.85 4.39
C TRP A 443 -10.14 -10.68 3.46
N GLY A 444 -9.83 -9.45 3.90
CA GLY A 444 -10.09 -8.24 3.12
C GLY A 444 -11.58 -7.96 2.92
N ASN A 445 -12.43 -8.44 3.83
CA ASN A 445 -13.89 -8.31 3.72
C ASN A 445 -14.54 -8.10 5.09
N ASN A 446 -15.78 -7.63 5.06
CA ASN A 446 -16.67 -7.57 6.20
C ASN A 446 -17.63 -8.77 6.20
N ALA A 447 -17.58 -9.61 7.22
CA ALA A 447 -18.46 -10.77 7.36
C ALA A 447 -19.95 -10.39 7.32
N PHE A 448 -20.31 -9.17 7.72
CA PHE A 448 -21.70 -8.72 7.68
C PHE A 448 -22.23 -8.45 6.24
N HIS A 449 -21.36 -8.42 5.21
CA HIS A 449 -21.79 -8.35 3.81
C HIS A 449 -22.60 -9.58 3.35
N HIS A 450 -22.54 -10.67 4.11
CA HIS A 450 -23.37 -11.86 3.87
C HIS A 450 -24.85 -11.70 4.26
N PHE A 451 -25.21 -10.54 4.82
CA PHE A 451 -26.58 -10.18 5.18
C PHE A 451 -27.07 -8.99 4.36
N THR A 452 -28.39 -8.91 4.18
CA THR A 452 -29.09 -7.78 3.57
C THR A 452 -29.92 -7.05 4.62
N MET A 453 -30.33 -5.81 4.31
CA MET A 453 -31.27 -5.02 5.09
C MET A 453 -32.39 -4.59 4.15
N GLU A 454 -33.63 -4.59 4.65
CA GLU A 454 -34.77 -4.06 3.90
C GLU A 454 -34.67 -2.53 3.77
N THR A 455 -34.29 -1.87 4.86
CA THR A 455 -34.04 -0.43 4.90
C THR A 455 -32.63 -0.17 5.41
N PRO A 456 -31.79 0.61 4.69
CA PRO A 456 -30.46 0.97 5.18
C PRO A 456 -30.53 1.69 6.53
N GLY A 457 -29.74 1.25 7.50
CA GLY A 457 -29.64 1.90 8.81
C GLY A 457 -28.68 1.19 9.75
N ALA A 458 -28.02 1.95 10.63
CA ALA A 458 -27.03 1.42 11.57
C ALA A 458 -27.62 0.40 12.57
N THR A 459 -28.93 0.45 12.80
CA THR A 459 -29.66 -0.44 13.70
C THR A 459 -30.62 -1.37 12.96
N ALA A 460 -30.62 -1.36 11.62
CA ALA A 460 -31.53 -2.18 10.83
C ALA A 460 -31.23 -3.68 11.04
N PRO A 461 -32.28 -4.53 11.10
CA PRO A 461 -32.10 -5.97 11.18
C PRO A 461 -31.42 -6.50 9.93
N LEU A 462 -30.55 -7.49 10.12
CA LEU A 462 -29.73 -8.13 9.11
C LEU A 462 -30.32 -9.50 8.78
N HIS A 463 -30.73 -9.69 7.53
CA HIS A 463 -31.35 -10.93 7.05
C HIS A 463 -30.35 -11.73 6.21
N PRO A 464 -30.31 -13.07 6.34
CA PRO A 464 -29.46 -13.91 5.50
C PRO A 464 -29.73 -13.67 4.01
N ARG A 465 -28.67 -13.54 3.21
CA ARG A 465 -28.82 -13.43 1.76
C ARG A 465 -29.17 -14.78 1.15
N ARG A 466 -30.04 -14.76 0.14
CA ARG A 466 -30.30 -15.92 -0.72
C ARG A 466 -29.27 -15.96 -1.85
N TYR A 467 -28.35 -16.91 -1.82
CA TYR A 467 -27.40 -17.16 -2.91
C TYR A 467 -28.01 -18.11 -3.92
N SER A 468 -27.91 -17.76 -5.20
CA SER A 468 -28.55 -18.51 -6.30
C SER A 468 -27.56 -19.00 -7.37
N PHE A 469 -26.32 -18.52 -7.32
CA PHE A 469 -25.29 -18.92 -8.26
C PHE A 469 -23.88 -18.85 -7.67
N ILE A 470 -22.93 -19.48 -8.35
CA ILE A 470 -21.50 -19.42 -8.05
C ILE A 470 -20.75 -19.12 -9.36
N ILE A 471 -19.86 -18.14 -9.35
CA ILE A 471 -18.87 -17.96 -10.43
C ILE A 471 -17.68 -18.88 -10.08
N ALA A 472 -17.55 -19.98 -10.83
CA ALA A 472 -16.68 -21.11 -10.51
C ALA A 472 -15.21 -20.92 -10.93
N ASN A 473 -14.89 -19.83 -11.64
CA ASN A 473 -13.52 -19.53 -12.05
C ASN A 473 -12.55 -19.55 -10.87
N SER A 474 -11.46 -20.31 -11.00
CA SER A 474 -10.42 -20.48 -9.96
C SER A 474 -10.89 -21.12 -8.65
N LEU A 475 -12.09 -21.72 -8.64
CA LEU A 475 -12.57 -22.56 -7.55
C LEU A 475 -12.36 -24.04 -7.91
N ASP A 476 -12.31 -24.92 -6.92
CA ASP A 476 -12.23 -26.36 -7.09
C ASP A 476 -13.64 -26.93 -7.34
N PRO A 477 -13.96 -27.37 -8.58
CA PRO A 477 -15.29 -27.87 -8.91
C PRO A 477 -15.72 -29.07 -8.06
N VAL A 478 -14.77 -29.93 -7.68
CA VAL A 478 -15.06 -31.13 -6.88
C VAL A 478 -15.44 -30.73 -5.46
N ALA A 479 -14.71 -29.80 -4.87
CA ALA A 479 -15.04 -29.25 -3.55
C ALA A 479 -16.40 -28.54 -3.55
N LEU A 480 -16.70 -27.76 -4.59
CA LEU A 480 -17.99 -27.07 -4.73
C LEU A 480 -19.15 -28.06 -4.83
N ARG A 481 -19.07 -29.10 -5.69
CA ARG A 481 -20.12 -30.13 -5.80
C ARG A 481 -20.32 -30.90 -4.51
N THR A 482 -19.23 -31.26 -3.84
CA THR A 482 -19.27 -31.94 -2.54
C THR A 482 -20.03 -31.11 -1.51
N LYS A 483 -19.71 -29.81 -1.42
CA LYS A 483 -20.25 -28.92 -0.41
C LYS A 483 -21.68 -28.45 -0.74
N TYR A 484 -21.88 -27.91 -1.93
CA TYR A 484 -23.09 -27.22 -2.35
C TYR A 484 -24.06 -28.08 -3.16
N GLY A 485 -23.60 -29.22 -3.68
CA GLY A 485 -24.36 -30.06 -4.61
C GLY A 485 -24.13 -29.68 -6.07
N GLU A 486 -24.70 -30.47 -6.97
CA GLU A 486 -24.66 -30.20 -8.42
C GLU A 486 -25.44 -28.93 -8.77
N PRO A 487 -24.93 -28.08 -9.67
CA PRO A 487 -25.69 -26.98 -10.22
C PRO A 487 -26.83 -27.51 -11.11
N ALA A 488 -27.95 -26.80 -11.12
CA ALA A 488 -29.06 -27.11 -12.02
C ALA A 488 -28.70 -26.82 -13.49
N ARG A 489 -27.88 -25.80 -13.73
CA ARG A 489 -27.37 -25.42 -15.05
C ARG A 489 -26.00 -24.76 -14.91
N ILE A 490 -25.14 -24.98 -15.90
CA ILE A 490 -23.87 -24.24 -16.04
C ILE A 490 -23.98 -23.35 -17.28
N ALA A 491 -23.72 -22.06 -17.12
CA ALA A 491 -23.66 -21.07 -18.19
C ALA A 491 -22.21 -20.58 -18.36
N ASN A 492 -21.79 -20.34 -19.59
CA ASN A 492 -20.48 -19.76 -19.90
C ASN A 492 -20.70 -18.38 -20.52
N LEU A 493 -20.35 -17.32 -19.80
CA LEU A 493 -20.63 -15.94 -20.20
C LEU A 493 -19.40 -15.06 -20.00
N SER A 494 -18.93 -14.39 -21.05
CA SER A 494 -17.77 -13.48 -21.00
C SER A 494 -16.50 -14.06 -20.36
N GLY A 495 -16.30 -15.38 -20.50
CA GLY A 495 -15.17 -16.10 -19.86
C GLY A 495 -15.40 -16.53 -18.42
N TYR A 496 -16.59 -16.29 -17.86
CA TYR A 496 -17.01 -16.80 -16.56
C TYR A 496 -17.79 -18.10 -16.70
N GLU A 497 -17.43 -19.09 -15.88
CA GLU A 497 -18.21 -20.31 -15.69
C GLU A 497 -19.18 -20.07 -14.51
N ILE A 498 -20.48 -20.02 -14.81
CA ILE A 498 -21.53 -19.64 -13.86
C ILE A 498 -22.38 -20.87 -13.55
N TRP A 499 -22.33 -21.31 -12.30
CA TRP A 499 -23.10 -22.42 -11.78
C TRP A 499 -24.40 -21.88 -11.19
N LEU A 500 -25.52 -22.20 -11.83
CA LEU A 500 -26.85 -21.76 -11.43
C LEU A 500 -27.54 -22.86 -10.64
N TYR A 501 -28.18 -22.48 -9.54
CA TYR A 501 -28.88 -23.40 -8.65
C TYR A 501 -30.37 -23.12 -8.65
N ASP A 502 -31.16 -24.20 -8.63
CA ASP A 502 -32.61 -24.10 -8.44
C ASP A 502 -32.97 -23.59 -7.03
N SER A 503 -34.25 -23.52 -6.72
CA SER A 503 -34.71 -23.05 -5.41
C SER A 503 -34.24 -23.93 -4.24
N ALA A 504 -34.06 -25.24 -4.45
CA ALA A 504 -33.60 -26.14 -3.39
C ALA A 504 -32.09 -25.99 -3.16
N GLY A 505 -31.28 -25.97 -4.22
CA GLY A 505 -29.85 -25.71 -4.18
C GLY A 505 -29.54 -24.33 -3.60
N SER A 506 -30.27 -23.30 -4.02
CA SER A 506 -30.15 -21.94 -3.50
C SER A 506 -30.38 -21.87 -1.98
N ARG A 507 -31.42 -22.56 -1.45
CA ARG A 507 -31.66 -22.65 0.00
C ARG A 507 -30.52 -23.37 0.71
N ARG A 508 -30.03 -24.48 0.15
CA ARG A 508 -28.90 -25.25 0.71
C ARG A 508 -27.64 -24.39 0.81
N ILE A 509 -27.25 -23.72 -0.28
CA ILE A 509 -26.07 -22.83 -0.29
C ILE A 509 -26.21 -21.75 0.77
N SER A 510 -27.36 -21.09 0.81
CA SER A 510 -27.61 -19.99 1.75
C SER A 510 -27.52 -20.44 3.20
N ALA A 511 -28.08 -21.60 3.54
CA ALA A 511 -27.99 -22.16 4.88
C ALA A 511 -26.55 -22.52 5.27
N LEU A 512 -25.76 -23.12 4.36
CA LEU A 512 -24.36 -23.47 4.63
C LEU A 512 -23.49 -22.22 4.83
N VAL A 513 -23.67 -21.19 3.99
CA VAL A 513 -22.94 -19.93 4.10
C VAL A 513 -23.34 -19.20 5.39
N ASP A 514 -24.63 -19.11 5.71
CA ASP A 514 -25.11 -18.46 6.94
C ASP A 514 -24.55 -19.14 8.19
N ALA A 515 -24.54 -20.48 8.23
CA ALA A 515 -23.96 -21.23 9.33
C ALA A 515 -22.45 -20.92 9.54
N GLU A 516 -21.66 -20.89 8.46
CA GLU A 516 -20.23 -20.54 8.53
C GLU A 516 -20.00 -19.09 8.97
N VAL A 517 -20.80 -18.15 8.47
CA VAL A 517 -20.70 -16.73 8.83
C VAL A 517 -21.07 -16.52 10.29
N ARG A 518 -22.16 -17.12 10.78
CA ARG A 518 -22.56 -17.05 12.19
C ARG A 518 -21.51 -17.69 13.10
N ALA A 519 -20.94 -18.83 12.70
CA ALA A 519 -19.86 -19.47 13.44
C ALA A 519 -18.60 -18.58 13.53
N PHE A 520 -18.24 -17.88 12.44
CA PHE A 520 -17.13 -16.94 12.44
C PHE A 520 -17.40 -15.69 13.28
N LEU A 521 -18.62 -15.13 13.17
CA LEU A 521 -19.01 -13.94 13.89
C LEU A 521 -19.14 -14.19 15.41
N GLY A 522 -19.63 -15.37 15.81
CA GLY A 522 -19.79 -15.73 17.22
C GLY A 522 -20.55 -14.65 18.00
N VAL A 523 -19.89 -14.11 19.04
CA VAL A 523 -20.43 -13.07 19.93
C VAL A 523 -19.90 -11.65 19.61
N ARG A 524 -19.37 -11.43 18.40
CA ARG A 524 -18.87 -10.10 18.02
C ARG A 524 -19.98 -9.04 18.05
N PRO A 525 -19.66 -7.78 18.38
CA PRO A 525 -20.63 -6.69 18.33
C PRO A 525 -21.35 -6.62 16.97
N GLY A 526 -22.67 -6.41 16.96
CA GLY A 526 -23.49 -6.36 15.75
C GLY A 526 -24.20 -7.66 15.38
N THR A 527 -23.86 -8.80 16.00
CA THR A 527 -24.57 -10.06 15.76
C THR A 527 -25.99 -10.07 16.31
N GLU A 528 -26.29 -9.22 17.28
CA GLU A 528 -27.63 -8.98 17.80
C GLU A 528 -28.59 -8.43 16.73
N ARG A 529 -28.06 -7.83 15.66
CA ARG A 529 -28.86 -7.34 14.53
C ARG A 529 -29.27 -8.47 13.59
N ILE A 530 -28.63 -9.64 13.64
CA ILE A 530 -28.94 -10.72 12.71
C ILE A 530 -30.28 -11.34 13.10
N ALA A 531 -31.24 -11.25 12.18
CA ALA A 531 -32.57 -11.83 12.35
C ALA A 531 -32.45 -13.34 12.66
N ARG A 532 -33.26 -13.77 13.62
CA ARG A 532 -33.32 -15.16 14.07
C ARG A 532 -34.17 -16.01 13.12
#